data_AF-A0A2N3DEB1-F1
#
_entry.id   AF-A0A2N3DEB1-F1
#
_cell.length_a   1.000
_cell.length_b   1.000
_cell.length_c   1.000
_cell.angle_alpha   90.00
_cell.angle_beta   90.00
_cell.angle_gamma   90.00
#
_symmetry.space_group_name_H-M   'P 1'
#
loop_
_entity.id
_entity.type
_entity.pdbx_description
1 polymer ?
#
loop_
_entity_poly.entity_id
_entity_poly.type
_entity_poly.pdbx_seq_one_letter_code
_entity_poly.pdbx_strand_id
1 'polypeptide(L)'
;MAGNRQKAYLANLLSTEPEAAPPAASPAETADGAAETGPSPAPAARVSRMAGSTLLGRDSALARIASGEIQQVTRRVVDPARVRIWEGNARRYDRLSEENCHDLIDGLIAEGAQRIPAVARRVEDDPDHDLELIFGTRRHFSVSWLRANSYPDFQLLVDIVHIDDEAAFRLADIENRTRKDVSDIERARNYRAALDSHYGGKQVRMAERLKVSKGWLSKMLKVAEIPDAVLAAFASPDDIQIAPAYPLAQALDDKTKAKAIGDAAKRLAREQADRHRDNAPAIPAAEVIRRLLAATKSPRAQASHFVYKSELGREALSVLSVNRQGATIRLHKGSGANEEALVTALREALAYLDETGHGLQS
;
A
#
# COMPACT_ATOMS: atom_id res chain seq x y z
N MET A 1 19.84 5.49 13.85
CA MET A 1 19.98 5.26 12.38
C MET A 1 18.76 5.69 11.56
N ALA A 2 17.50 5.44 11.99
CA ALA A 2 16.30 5.85 11.24
C ALA A 2 16.10 7.38 11.15
N GLY A 3 16.36 8.12 12.24
CA GLY A 3 16.17 9.58 12.27
C GLY A 3 17.09 10.39 11.33
N ASN A 4 18.25 9.84 10.96
CA ASN A 4 19.20 10.54 10.08
C ASN A 4 18.78 10.45 8.61
N ARG A 5 18.17 9.33 8.19
CA ARG A 5 17.56 9.17 6.86
C ARG A 5 16.32 10.06 6.70
N GLN A 6 15.53 10.17 7.77
CA GLN A 6 14.34 11.03 7.79
C GLN A 6 14.69 12.53 7.68
N LYS A 7 15.72 12.99 8.42
CA LYS A 7 16.23 14.37 8.29
C LYS A 7 16.80 14.66 6.89
N ALA A 8 17.62 13.75 6.34
CA ALA A 8 18.22 13.92 5.02
C ALA A 8 17.17 13.94 3.90
N TYR A 9 16.09 13.16 4.04
CA TYR A 9 15.01 13.15 3.06
C TYR A 9 14.05 14.33 3.22
N LEU A 10 13.72 14.73 4.46
CA LEU A 10 13.01 15.98 4.71
C LEU A 10 13.74 17.16 4.08
N ALA A 11 15.07 17.24 4.26
CA ALA A 11 15.88 18.26 3.59
C ALA A 11 15.72 18.22 2.06
N ASN A 12 15.81 17.04 1.43
CA ASN A 12 15.66 16.88 -0.02
C ASN A 12 14.24 17.16 -0.54
N LEU A 13 13.18 16.81 0.21
CA LEU A 13 11.78 17.04 -0.17
C LEU A 13 11.38 18.52 -0.11
N LEU A 14 12.00 19.25 0.83
CA LEU A 14 11.81 20.68 1.07
C LEU A 14 12.64 21.55 0.13
N SER A 15 13.64 20.98 -0.58
CA SER A 15 14.38 21.61 -1.67
C SER A 15 13.59 21.47 -2.98
N THR A 16 12.71 22.42 -3.30
CA THR A 16 12.04 22.47 -4.61
C THR A 16 13.01 22.94 -5.69
N GLU A 17 13.49 22.05 -6.57
CA GLU A 17 14.05 22.46 -7.86
C GLU A 17 12.97 22.33 -8.96
N PRO A 18 12.71 23.37 -9.77
CA PRO A 18 12.11 23.20 -11.09
C PRO A 18 13.17 22.62 -12.03
N GLU A 19 12.89 21.43 -12.57
CA GLU A 19 13.81 20.68 -13.44
C GLU A 19 14.07 21.42 -14.76
N ALA A 20 15.28 21.97 -14.93
CA ALA A 20 15.81 22.35 -16.23
C ALA A 20 16.47 21.12 -16.88
N ALA A 21 16.20 20.94 -18.18
CA ALA A 21 16.63 19.79 -18.98
C ALA A 21 18.16 19.56 -18.98
N PRO A 22 18.64 18.30 -19.09
CA PRO A 22 20.05 17.99 -19.02
C PRO A 22 20.77 18.28 -20.35
N PRO A 23 21.99 18.85 -20.35
CA PRO A 23 22.89 18.73 -21.47
C PRO A 23 23.75 17.45 -21.36
N ALA A 24 24.19 17.00 -22.53
CA ALA A 24 24.76 15.70 -22.85
C ALA A 24 26.18 15.44 -22.31
N ALA A 25 26.53 14.15 -22.23
CA ALA A 25 27.85 13.59 -21.94
C ALA A 25 28.93 14.03 -22.96
N SER A 26 30.19 14.29 -22.58
CA SER A 26 31.33 13.33 -22.45
C SER A 26 32.66 14.12 -22.55
N PRO A 27 33.88 13.55 -22.38
CA PRO A 27 34.33 12.35 -21.67
C PRO A 27 35.55 12.59 -20.75
N ALA A 28 36.05 11.49 -20.18
CA ALA A 28 37.11 11.32 -19.18
C ALA A 28 38.53 11.76 -19.57
N GLU A 29 39.36 12.02 -18.54
CA GLU A 29 40.81 11.80 -18.58
C GLU A 29 41.36 11.42 -17.19
N THR A 30 42.23 10.42 -17.20
CA THR A 30 42.93 9.75 -16.09
C THR A 30 44.39 10.22 -16.03
N ALA A 31 44.99 10.41 -14.84
CA ALA A 31 46.41 10.10 -14.55
C ALA A 31 46.77 10.32 -13.06
N ASP A 32 47.04 9.20 -12.39
CA ASP A 32 48.25 8.81 -11.62
C ASP A 32 49.19 9.86 -10.97
N GLY A 33 49.78 9.49 -9.82
CA GLY A 33 51.10 10.00 -9.40
C GLY A 33 51.33 10.42 -7.93
N ALA A 34 51.73 9.45 -7.11
CA ALA A 34 52.84 9.46 -6.12
C ALA A 34 52.90 10.44 -4.92
N ALA A 35 53.38 9.85 -3.81
CA ALA A 35 53.62 10.41 -2.48
C ALA A 35 54.97 11.13 -2.35
N GLU A 36 55.08 12.06 -1.39
CA GLU A 36 56.31 12.28 -0.60
C GLU A 36 56.06 13.15 0.66
N THR A 37 57.02 13.12 1.57
CA THR A 37 56.88 13.16 3.04
C THR A 37 57.41 14.42 3.73
N GLY A 38 56.63 14.95 4.69
CA GLY A 38 57.05 15.59 5.97
C GLY A 38 57.65 17.00 5.97
N PRO A 39 57.88 17.65 7.15
CA PRO A 39 57.39 17.36 8.50
C PRO A 39 56.65 18.55 9.20
N SER A 40 56.05 18.25 10.35
CA SER A 40 55.40 19.20 11.28
C SER A 40 56.42 19.96 12.15
N PRO A 41 56.11 21.20 12.58
CA PRO A 41 56.24 21.50 14.01
C PRO A 41 55.01 22.25 14.56
N ALA A 42 54.60 21.85 15.77
CA ALA A 42 53.69 22.59 16.65
C ALA A 42 54.51 23.38 17.70
N PRO A 43 53.93 24.10 18.68
CA PRO A 43 52.66 24.83 18.76
C PRO A 43 52.85 26.26 19.33
N ALA A 44 52.05 27.26 18.94
CA ALA A 44 51.69 28.37 19.84
C ALA A 44 50.64 29.30 19.22
N ALA A 45 49.52 29.45 19.93
CA ALA A 45 48.92 30.73 20.34
C ALA A 45 47.40 30.61 20.36
N ARG A 46 46.85 30.56 21.58
CA ARG A 46 45.45 30.88 21.87
C ARG A 46 45.16 32.28 21.34
N VAL A 47 44.23 32.40 20.40
CA VAL A 47 43.50 33.65 20.16
C VAL A 47 42.06 33.42 20.58
N SER A 48 41.71 33.96 21.74
CA SER A 48 40.32 34.12 22.14
C SER A 48 39.70 35.31 21.41
N ARG A 49 38.61 35.02 20.69
CA ARG A 49 37.40 35.83 20.43
C ARG A 49 37.53 37.36 20.41
N MET A 50 37.22 37.95 19.24
CA MET A 50 36.22 39.03 19.10
C MET A 50 35.58 38.87 17.71
N ALA A 51 34.29 38.53 17.63
CA ALA A 51 33.19 39.49 17.47
C ALA A 51 33.32 40.29 16.15
N GLY A 52 32.90 39.69 15.03
CA GLY A 52 32.92 40.36 13.72
C GLY A 52 32.34 39.60 12.54
N SER A 53 31.50 38.56 12.74
CA SER A 53 30.91 37.79 11.62
C SER A 53 29.49 37.27 11.92
N THR A 54 28.69 38.04 12.67
CA THR A 54 27.27 37.72 12.86
C THR A 54 26.38 38.28 11.75
N LEU A 55 26.85 39.26 10.98
CA LEU A 55 26.10 39.85 9.86
C LEU A 55 26.31 39.08 8.54
N LEU A 56 27.56 38.75 8.17
CA LEU A 56 27.83 37.92 6.98
C LEU A 56 27.22 36.50 7.07
N GLY A 57 27.14 35.92 8.28
CA GLY A 57 26.45 34.67 8.52
C GLY A 57 24.92 34.76 8.42
N ARG A 58 24.35 35.95 8.68
CA ARG A 58 22.91 36.21 8.53
C ARG A 58 22.53 36.51 7.09
N ASP A 59 23.33 37.29 6.36
CA ASP A 59 23.09 37.56 4.94
C ASP A 59 23.21 36.30 4.10
N SER A 60 24.18 35.43 4.40
CA SER A 60 24.29 34.10 3.77
C SER A 60 23.16 33.16 4.17
N ALA A 61 22.70 33.16 5.42
CA ALA A 61 21.54 32.36 5.83
C ALA A 61 20.22 32.87 5.20
N LEU A 62 20.01 34.18 5.13
CA LEU A 62 18.86 34.80 4.49
C LEU A 62 18.87 34.60 2.98
N ALA A 63 20.03 34.70 2.33
CA ALA A 63 20.18 34.37 0.91
C ALA A 63 19.89 32.89 0.62
N ARG A 64 20.26 31.99 1.54
CA ARG A 64 19.95 30.55 1.45
C ARG A 64 18.49 30.21 1.76
N ILE A 65 17.83 31.00 2.60
CA ILE A 65 16.37 30.94 2.81
C ILE A 65 15.65 31.49 1.57
N ALA A 66 16.13 32.59 1.00
CA ALA A 66 15.58 33.22 -0.21
C ALA A 66 15.82 32.39 -1.48
N SER A 67 16.93 31.64 -1.56
CA SER A 67 17.21 30.69 -2.64
C SER A 67 16.43 29.37 -2.51
N GLY A 68 15.72 29.16 -1.40
CA GLY A 68 15.01 27.91 -1.11
C GLY A 68 15.93 26.76 -0.66
N GLU A 69 17.23 26.99 -0.48
CA GLU A 69 18.20 25.99 -0.02
C GLU A 69 17.97 25.61 1.46
N ILE A 70 17.48 26.55 2.27
CA ILE A 70 17.09 26.33 3.67
C ILE A 70 15.62 26.69 3.83
N GLN A 71 14.78 25.69 4.09
CA GLN A 71 13.40 25.96 4.49
C GLN A 71 13.32 26.22 5.99
N GLN A 72 12.72 27.36 6.36
CA GLN A 72 12.56 27.76 7.76
C GLN A 72 11.53 26.87 8.46
N VAL A 73 12.01 25.87 9.21
CA VAL A 73 11.15 25.03 10.06
C VAL A 73 10.99 25.72 11.40
N THR A 74 9.76 26.11 11.75
CA THR A 74 9.48 26.72 13.05
C THR A 74 9.02 25.65 14.03
N ARG A 75 9.85 25.31 15.01
CA ARG A 75 9.47 24.38 16.08
C ARG A 75 8.62 25.09 17.13
N ARG A 76 7.46 24.52 17.46
CA ARG A 76 6.58 25.02 18.53
C ARG A 76 6.06 23.89 19.39
N VAL A 77 5.80 24.23 20.65
CA VAL A 77 5.00 23.43 21.56
C VAL A 77 3.58 24.00 21.49
N VAL A 78 2.60 23.15 21.21
CA VAL A 78 1.21 23.55 20.96
C VAL A 78 0.24 22.65 21.71
N ASP A 79 -0.96 23.18 21.94
CA ASP A 79 -2.09 22.40 22.43
C ASP A 79 -2.55 21.44 21.31
N PRO A 80 -2.55 20.10 21.52
CA PRO A 80 -3.06 19.15 20.51
C PRO A 80 -4.52 19.40 20.09
N ALA A 81 -5.38 19.97 20.95
CA ALA A 81 -6.75 20.29 20.59
C ALA A 81 -6.85 21.38 19.51
N ARG A 82 -5.80 22.20 19.32
CA ARG A 82 -5.70 23.20 18.24
C ARG A 82 -5.12 22.64 16.94
N VAL A 83 -4.87 21.32 16.88
CA VAL A 83 -4.25 20.66 15.73
C VAL A 83 -5.21 19.61 15.16
N ARG A 84 -5.76 19.85 13.97
CA ARG A 84 -6.56 18.82 13.28
C ARG A 84 -5.67 17.84 12.53
N ILE A 85 -6.16 16.63 12.27
CA ILE A 85 -5.46 15.69 11.39
C ILE A 85 -5.74 16.07 9.94
N TRP A 86 -4.71 16.13 9.12
CA TRP A 86 -4.88 16.40 7.69
C TRP A 86 -5.57 15.23 6.99
N GLU A 87 -6.60 15.52 6.20
CA GLU A 87 -7.44 14.51 5.54
C GLU A 87 -6.67 13.62 4.55
N GLY A 88 -5.56 14.12 4.00
CA GLY A 88 -4.68 13.35 3.11
C GLY A 88 -3.88 12.24 3.81
N ASN A 89 -3.92 12.16 5.15
CA ASN A 89 -3.19 11.14 5.91
C ASN A 89 -3.86 9.76 5.77
N ALA A 90 -3.10 8.76 5.32
CA ALA A 90 -3.61 7.40 5.12
C ALA A 90 -4.02 6.70 6.42
N ARG A 91 -3.50 7.13 7.57
CA ARG A 91 -3.79 6.50 8.85
C ARG A 91 -5.13 6.96 9.40
N ARG A 92 -5.97 5.97 9.67
CA ARG A 92 -7.22 6.12 10.40
C ARG A 92 -7.00 6.45 11.88
N TYR A 93 -7.34 7.67 12.26
CA TYR A 93 -7.16 8.15 13.63
C TYR A 93 -8.08 7.43 14.63
N ASP A 94 -9.28 7.04 14.20
CA ASP A 94 -10.28 6.30 14.98
C ASP A 94 -9.84 4.89 15.40
N ARG A 95 -8.82 4.33 14.74
CA ARG A 95 -8.22 3.05 15.11
C ARG A 95 -7.10 3.18 16.15
N LEU A 96 -6.68 4.39 16.50
CA LEU A 96 -5.66 4.59 17.53
C LEU A 96 -6.26 4.35 18.92
N SER A 97 -5.53 3.62 19.74
CA SER A 97 -5.93 3.24 21.09
C SER A 97 -4.73 3.34 22.03
N GLU A 98 -5.00 3.36 23.34
CA GLU A 98 -3.95 3.24 24.35
C GLU A 98 -3.09 2.00 24.08
N GLU A 99 -3.71 0.85 23.81
CA GLU A 99 -3.02 -0.42 23.58
C GLU A 99 -2.03 -0.35 22.41
N ASN A 100 -2.45 0.16 21.24
CA ASN A 100 -1.56 0.22 20.08
C ASN A 100 -0.54 1.37 20.14
N CYS A 101 -0.73 2.32 21.05
CA CYS A 101 0.19 3.42 21.31
C CYS A 101 0.95 3.29 22.63
N HIS A 102 0.81 2.17 23.35
CA HIS A 102 1.36 1.95 24.69
C HIS A 102 2.87 2.22 24.74
N ASP A 103 3.65 1.60 23.85
CA ASP A 103 5.11 1.81 23.78
C ASP A 103 5.50 3.29 23.64
N LEU A 104 4.71 4.06 22.90
CA LEU A 104 4.95 5.49 22.68
C LEU A 104 4.53 6.31 23.90
N ILE A 105 3.40 5.95 24.53
CA ILE A 105 2.90 6.58 25.74
C ILE A 105 3.91 6.40 26.88
N ASP A 106 4.38 5.18 27.11
CA ASP A 106 5.40 4.88 28.11
C ASP A 106 6.68 5.66 27.87
N GLY A 107 7.13 5.73 26.61
CA GLY A 107 8.30 6.52 26.23
C GLY A 107 8.13 8.01 26.53
N LEU A 108 6.95 8.57 26.25
CA LEU A 108 6.64 9.98 26.55
C LEU A 108 6.63 10.24 28.06
N ILE A 109 6.05 9.33 28.85
CA ILE A 109 6.03 9.43 30.32
C ILE A 109 7.46 9.37 30.87
N ALA A 110 8.25 8.38 30.44
CA ALA A 110 9.61 8.18 30.92
C ALA A 110 10.54 9.37 30.59
N GLU A 111 10.37 9.97 29.40
CA GLU A 111 11.16 11.14 28.98
C GLU A 111 10.64 12.47 29.54
N GLY A 112 9.42 12.47 30.10
CA GLY A 112 8.69 13.62 30.62
C GLY A 112 8.24 14.64 29.57
N ALA A 113 8.58 14.43 28.30
CA ALA A 113 8.25 15.32 27.19
C ALA A 113 8.47 14.63 25.84
N GLN A 114 7.80 15.13 24.80
CA GLN A 114 8.05 14.69 23.43
C GLN A 114 9.39 15.22 22.90
N ARG A 115 10.33 14.34 22.54
CA ARG A 115 11.64 14.72 21.98
C ARG A 115 11.65 14.87 20.46
N ILE A 116 10.90 14.01 19.78
CA ILE A 116 10.82 13.99 18.31
C ILE A 116 9.55 14.74 17.91
N PRO A 117 9.65 15.90 17.22
CA PRO A 117 8.48 16.67 16.82
C PRO A 117 7.63 15.91 15.79
N ALA A 118 6.34 16.20 15.81
CA ALA A 118 5.43 15.90 14.70
C ALA A 118 5.59 16.97 13.61
N VAL A 119 5.06 16.77 12.40
CA VAL A 119 5.13 17.80 11.34
C VAL A 119 3.73 18.29 11.03
N ALA A 120 3.57 19.60 11.07
CA ALA A 120 2.30 20.26 10.80
C ALA A 120 2.51 21.45 9.85
N ARG A 121 1.43 21.91 9.23
CA ARG A 121 1.40 23.20 8.53
C ARG A 121 0.25 24.05 9.06
N ARG A 122 0.28 25.35 8.76
CA ARG A 122 -0.78 26.27 9.17
C ARG A 122 -2.06 26.00 8.42
N VAL A 123 -3.17 26.17 9.11
CA VAL A 123 -4.50 26.21 8.51
C VAL A 123 -4.94 27.66 8.47
N GLU A 124 -5.52 28.07 7.35
CA GLU A 124 -6.19 29.36 7.20
C GLU A 124 -7.70 29.13 7.31
N ASP A 125 -8.42 30.12 7.83
CA ASP A 125 -9.89 30.13 7.90
C ASP A 125 -10.55 29.03 8.76
N ASP A 126 -9.84 28.49 9.76
CA ASP A 126 -10.40 27.57 10.77
C ASP A 126 -10.27 28.19 12.18
N PRO A 127 -11.38 28.55 12.84
CA PRO A 127 -11.33 29.16 14.17
C PRO A 127 -10.93 28.14 15.26
N ASP A 128 -11.16 26.86 15.05
CA ASP A 128 -10.96 25.79 16.03
C ASP A 128 -9.53 25.23 15.95
N HIS A 129 -8.90 25.26 14.77
CA HIS A 129 -7.57 24.69 14.55
C HIS A 129 -6.59 25.67 13.91
N ASP A 130 -5.43 25.85 14.54
CA ASP A 130 -4.35 26.69 14.01
C ASP A 130 -3.45 25.94 13.01
N LEU A 131 -3.45 24.60 13.13
CA LEU A 131 -2.52 23.72 12.44
C LEU A 131 -3.25 22.46 11.97
N GLU A 132 -2.76 21.90 10.87
CA GLU A 132 -3.10 20.55 10.46
C GLU A 132 -1.86 19.65 10.46
N LEU A 133 -2.03 18.47 11.03
CA LEU A 133 -0.97 17.50 11.23
C LEU A 133 -0.79 16.64 9.99
N ILE A 134 0.41 16.73 9.41
CA ILE A 134 0.80 15.95 8.23
C ILE A 134 1.44 14.62 8.66
N PHE A 135 2.29 14.65 9.68
CA PHE A 135 3.10 13.53 10.15
C PHE A 135 3.01 13.43 11.67
N GLY A 136 2.94 12.21 12.21
CA GLY A 136 3.02 11.97 13.66
C GLY A 136 1.67 11.85 14.35
N THR A 137 0.65 11.35 13.66
CA THR A 137 -0.70 11.06 14.17
C THR A 137 -0.71 10.23 15.45
N ARG A 138 0.16 9.20 15.57
CA ARG A 138 0.32 8.44 16.84
C ARG A 138 0.79 9.32 18.00
N ARG A 139 1.68 10.29 17.76
CA ARG A 139 2.15 11.23 18.80
C ARG A 139 1.04 12.17 19.22
N HIS A 140 0.30 12.69 18.25
CA HIS A 140 -0.88 13.49 18.52
C HIS A 140 -1.89 12.76 19.41
N PHE A 141 -2.21 11.51 19.07
CA PHE A 141 -3.07 10.66 19.87
C PHE A 141 -2.52 10.44 21.28
N SER A 142 -1.26 9.99 21.41
CA SER A 142 -0.67 9.71 22.72
C SER A 142 -0.64 10.93 23.63
N VAL A 143 -0.29 12.11 23.11
CA VAL A 143 -0.28 13.36 23.89
C VAL A 143 -1.71 13.74 24.29
N SER A 144 -2.68 13.63 23.38
CA SER A 144 -4.10 13.90 23.69
C SER A 144 -4.65 12.96 24.76
N TRP A 145 -4.32 11.67 24.64
CA TRP A 145 -4.70 10.64 25.61
C TRP A 145 -4.06 10.90 26.98
N LEU A 146 -2.76 11.22 27.03
CA LEU A 146 -2.05 11.55 28.27
C LEU A 146 -2.71 12.74 29.00
N ARG A 147 -3.07 13.80 28.26
CA ARG A 147 -3.76 14.96 28.84
C ARG A 147 -5.12 14.61 29.44
N ALA A 148 -5.85 13.70 28.79
CA ALA A 148 -7.11 13.19 29.31
C ALA A 148 -6.93 12.22 30.50
N ASN A 149 -5.77 11.58 30.63
CA ASN A 149 -5.50 10.51 31.59
C ASN A 149 -4.29 10.82 32.48
N SER A 150 -4.40 11.85 33.32
CA SER A 150 -3.47 12.21 34.42
C SER A 150 -2.31 13.16 34.10
N TYR A 151 -2.13 13.58 32.84
CA TYR A 151 -1.03 14.48 32.45
C TYR A 151 -1.52 15.73 31.69
N PRO A 152 -2.36 16.60 32.29
CA PRO A 152 -3.05 17.69 31.59
C PRO A 152 -2.10 18.73 30.94
N ASP A 153 -0.89 18.87 31.49
CA ASP A 153 0.13 19.82 31.04
C ASP A 153 1.00 19.31 29.90
N PHE A 154 0.85 18.05 29.47
CA PHE A 154 1.57 17.56 28.29
C PHE A 154 1.16 18.38 27.07
N GLN A 155 2.13 18.68 26.20
CA GLN A 155 1.92 19.49 25.00
C GLN A 155 2.54 18.80 23.80
N LEU A 156 2.00 19.08 22.61
CA LEU A 156 2.47 18.50 21.37
C LEU A 156 3.64 19.31 20.82
N LEU A 157 4.78 18.66 20.60
CA LEU A 157 5.91 19.29 19.92
C LEU A 157 5.74 19.14 18.40
N VAL A 158 5.72 20.24 17.67
CA VAL A 158 5.53 20.27 16.22
C VAL A 158 6.61 21.10 15.51
N ASP A 159 7.04 20.61 14.36
CA ASP A 159 7.81 21.34 13.36
C ASP A 159 6.82 21.88 12.32
N ILE A 160 6.66 23.20 12.27
CA ILE A 160 5.75 23.88 11.35
C ILE A 160 6.49 24.14 10.03
N VAL A 161 5.94 23.60 8.95
CA VAL A 161 6.48 23.69 7.59
C VAL A 161 5.48 24.36 6.65
N HIS A 162 5.98 24.93 5.56
CA HIS A 162 5.15 25.52 4.50
C HIS A 162 5.24 24.65 3.24
N ILE A 163 4.28 23.73 3.10
CA ILE A 163 4.26 22.73 2.02
C ILE A 163 2.85 22.62 1.43
N ASP A 164 2.80 22.38 0.12
CA ASP A 164 1.55 22.08 -0.60
C ASP A 164 1.04 20.66 -0.29
N ASP A 165 -0.16 20.34 -0.79
CA ASP A 165 -0.79 19.05 -0.55
C ASP A 165 -0.02 17.88 -1.17
N GLU A 166 0.63 18.08 -2.33
CA GLU A 166 1.44 17.03 -2.96
C GLU A 166 2.66 16.69 -2.09
N ALA A 167 3.37 17.69 -1.57
CA ALA A 167 4.50 17.49 -0.67
C ALA A 167 4.06 16.94 0.68
N ALA A 168 2.92 17.39 1.22
CA ALA A 168 2.33 16.85 2.44
C ALA A 168 1.99 15.36 2.28
N PHE A 169 1.38 14.98 1.15
CA PHE A 169 1.05 13.59 0.82
C PHE A 169 2.30 12.71 0.79
N ARG A 170 3.33 13.15 0.06
CA ARG A 170 4.61 12.42 -0.03
C ARG A 170 5.27 12.26 1.34
N LEU A 171 5.23 13.30 2.17
CA LEU A 171 5.81 13.25 3.51
C LEU A 171 5.06 12.27 4.42
N ALA A 172 3.73 12.31 4.40
CA ALA A 172 2.88 11.40 5.16
C ALA A 172 3.02 9.95 4.69
N ASP A 173 3.09 9.71 3.38
CA ASP A 173 3.27 8.37 2.81
C ASP A 173 4.58 7.74 3.27
N ILE A 174 5.69 8.47 3.28
CA ILE A 174 7.00 7.92 3.66
C ILE A 174 7.02 7.43 5.11
N GLU A 175 6.29 8.08 5.99
CA GLU A 175 6.11 7.62 7.38
C GLU A 175 5.37 6.29 7.44
N ASN A 176 4.29 6.20 6.68
CA ASN A 176 3.31 5.13 6.79
C ASN A 176 3.60 3.92 5.89
N ARG A 177 4.38 4.09 4.81
CA ARG A 177 4.55 3.07 3.75
C ARG A 177 5.11 1.75 4.26
N THR A 178 5.89 1.73 5.34
CA THR A 178 6.44 0.50 5.92
C THR A 178 5.73 0.06 7.19
N ARG A 179 4.74 0.84 7.65
CA ARG A 179 3.99 0.54 8.87
C ARG A 179 2.91 -0.49 8.57
N LYS A 180 2.72 -1.41 9.50
CA LYS A 180 1.74 -2.51 9.42
C LYS A 180 0.34 -2.12 9.90
N ASP A 181 0.21 -0.95 10.49
CA ASP A 181 -1.03 -0.41 11.06
C ASP A 181 -1.88 0.37 10.04
N VAL A 182 -1.41 0.44 8.79
CA VAL A 182 -2.19 0.88 7.63
C VAL A 182 -2.27 -0.31 6.67
N SER A 183 -3.48 -0.82 6.45
CA SER A 183 -3.70 -1.94 5.55
C SER A 183 -3.31 -1.59 4.10
N ASP A 184 -2.94 -2.60 3.34
CA ASP A 184 -2.60 -2.47 1.93
C ASP A 184 -3.76 -1.85 1.11
N ILE A 185 -5.01 -2.22 1.44
CA ILE A 185 -6.20 -1.68 0.77
C ILE A 185 -6.46 -0.21 1.12
N GLU A 186 -6.28 0.20 2.38
CA GLU A 186 -6.42 1.61 2.78
C GLU A 186 -5.37 2.47 2.11
N ARG A 187 -4.14 1.98 2.06
CA ARG A 187 -3.05 2.64 1.34
C ARG A 187 -3.34 2.75 -0.16
N ALA A 188 -3.87 1.69 -0.76
CA ALA A 188 -4.25 1.68 -2.17
C ALA A 188 -5.33 2.74 -2.47
N ARG A 189 -6.33 2.88 -1.60
CA ARG A 189 -7.38 3.91 -1.72
C ARG A 189 -6.86 5.33 -1.53
N ASN A 190 -5.98 5.53 -0.55
CA ASN A 190 -5.32 6.81 -0.33
C ASN A 190 -4.47 7.21 -1.55
N TYR A 191 -3.78 6.27 -2.19
CA TYR A 191 -3.05 6.51 -3.44
C TYR A 191 -3.98 6.84 -4.60
N ARG A 192 -5.13 6.17 -4.69
CA ARG A 192 -6.12 6.46 -5.73
C ARG A 192 -6.68 7.88 -5.58
N ALA A 193 -7.03 8.29 -4.37
CA ALA A 193 -7.45 9.66 -4.10
C ALA A 193 -6.36 10.68 -4.49
N ALA A 194 -5.11 10.42 -4.08
CA ALA A 194 -3.98 11.28 -4.40
C ALA A 194 -3.67 11.39 -5.89
N LEU A 195 -3.85 10.30 -6.65
CA LEU A 195 -3.68 10.29 -8.11
C LEU A 195 -4.56 11.35 -8.77
N ASP A 196 -5.81 11.44 -8.33
CA ASP A 196 -6.81 12.36 -8.88
C ASP A 196 -6.56 13.79 -8.39
N SER A 197 -6.30 13.96 -7.08
CA SER A 197 -6.16 15.29 -6.45
C SER A 197 -4.82 15.98 -6.71
N HIS A 198 -3.71 15.25 -6.75
CA HIS A 198 -2.36 15.85 -6.75
C HIS A 198 -1.57 15.57 -8.02
N TYR A 199 -1.91 14.51 -8.76
CA TYR A 199 -1.17 14.07 -9.94
C TYR A 199 -1.96 14.19 -11.26
N GLY A 200 -3.19 14.69 -11.21
CA GLY A 200 -4.05 14.91 -12.38
C GLY A 200 -4.29 13.63 -13.19
N GLY A 201 -4.45 12.49 -12.51
CA GLY A 201 -4.64 11.18 -13.14
C GLY A 201 -3.36 10.54 -13.70
N LYS A 202 -2.21 11.22 -13.66
CA LYS A 202 -0.97 10.76 -14.32
C LYS A 202 -0.17 9.81 -13.43
N GLN A 203 -0.41 8.50 -13.57
CA GLN A 203 0.26 7.46 -12.78
C GLN A 203 1.80 7.49 -12.89
N VAL A 204 2.31 7.81 -14.08
CA VAL A 204 3.76 7.91 -14.33
C VAL A 204 4.41 8.98 -13.44
N ARG A 205 3.81 10.18 -13.41
CA ARG A 205 4.26 11.29 -12.55
C ARG A 205 4.20 10.89 -11.08
N MET A 206 3.10 10.27 -10.64
CA MET A 206 2.96 9.81 -9.26
C MET A 206 4.06 8.80 -8.86
N ALA A 207 4.32 7.80 -9.71
CA ALA A 207 5.35 6.79 -9.45
C ALA A 207 6.75 7.41 -9.31
N GLU A 208 7.10 8.35 -10.18
CA GLU A 208 8.38 9.08 -10.18
C GLU A 208 8.52 9.93 -8.91
N ARG A 209 7.48 10.70 -8.58
CA ARG A 209 7.45 11.58 -7.40
C ARG A 209 7.51 10.82 -6.08
N LEU A 210 6.89 9.64 -6.02
CA LEU A 210 6.93 8.74 -4.85
C LEU A 210 8.15 7.81 -4.81
N LYS A 211 8.97 7.81 -5.87
CA LYS A 211 10.12 6.90 -6.05
C LYS A 211 9.71 5.43 -5.88
N VAL A 212 8.63 5.02 -6.54
CA VAL A 212 8.13 3.62 -6.56
C VAL A 212 8.08 3.10 -7.98
N SER A 213 8.04 1.77 -8.15
CA SER A 213 7.95 1.18 -9.49
C SER A 213 6.56 1.41 -10.10
N LYS A 214 6.51 1.71 -11.40
CA LYS A 214 5.26 1.91 -12.16
C LYS A 214 4.34 0.70 -12.06
N GLY A 215 4.91 -0.51 -12.14
CA GLY A 215 4.16 -1.76 -12.04
C GLY A 215 3.56 -2.01 -10.66
N TRP A 216 4.26 -1.65 -9.57
CA TRP A 216 3.70 -1.79 -8.23
C TRP A 216 2.58 -0.78 -7.97
N LEU A 217 2.76 0.49 -8.38
CA LEU A 217 1.72 1.50 -8.26
C LEU A 217 0.48 1.14 -9.09
N SER A 218 0.65 0.64 -10.30
CA SER A 218 -0.47 0.19 -11.14
C SER A 218 -1.28 -0.93 -10.46
N LYS A 219 -0.63 -1.92 -9.85
CA LYS A 219 -1.31 -2.98 -9.08
C LYS A 219 -2.06 -2.42 -7.86
N MET A 220 -1.43 -1.53 -7.10
CA MET A 220 -2.06 -0.83 -5.97
C MET A 220 -3.33 -0.12 -6.40
N LEU A 221 -3.24 0.74 -7.42
CA LEU A 221 -4.36 1.51 -7.94
C LEU A 221 -5.48 0.61 -8.47
N LYS A 222 -5.14 -0.56 -9.02
CA LYS A 222 -6.14 -1.53 -9.48
C LYS A 222 -6.86 -2.21 -8.31
N VAL A 223 -6.13 -2.61 -7.27
CA VAL A 223 -6.71 -3.19 -6.05
C VAL A 223 -7.58 -2.18 -5.30
N ALA A 224 -7.25 -0.89 -5.36
CA ALA A 224 -8.08 0.18 -4.79
C ALA A 224 -9.51 0.22 -5.36
N GLU A 225 -9.72 -0.26 -6.58
CA GLU A 225 -11.02 -0.29 -7.27
C GLU A 225 -11.92 -1.43 -6.81
N ILE A 226 -11.44 -2.36 -5.96
CA ILE A 226 -12.26 -3.45 -5.45
C ILE A 226 -13.43 -2.86 -4.60
N PRO A 227 -14.70 -3.14 -4.95
CA PRO A 227 -15.84 -2.61 -4.23
C PRO A 227 -15.91 -3.09 -2.77
N ASP A 228 -16.42 -2.24 -1.87
CA ASP A 228 -16.60 -2.59 -0.46
C ASP A 228 -17.43 -3.86 -0.25
N ALA A 229 -18.44 -4.08 -1.10
CA ALA A 229 -19.26 -5.30 -1.05
C ALA A 229 -18.44 -6.59 -1.29
N VAL A 230 -17.32 -6.50 -2.03
CA VAL A 230 -16.39 -7.62 -2.23
C VAL A 230 -15.41 -7.73 -1.06
N LEU A 231 -14.90 -6.59 -0.58
CA LEU A 231 -14.00 -6.55 0.58
C LEU A 231 -14.68 -7.06 1.86
N ALA A 232 -16.00 -6.90 2.00
CA ALA A 232 -16.79 -7.42 3.10
C ALA A 232 -16.78 -8.96 3.21
N ALA A 233 -16.30 -9.68 2.19
CA ALA A 233 -16.10 -11.13 2.25
C ALA A 233 -14.86 -11.56 3.05
N PHE A 234 -13.95 -10.62 3.34
CA PHE A 234 -12.74 -10.87 4.12
C PHE A 234 -13.02 -10.67 5.62
N ALA A 235 -12.25 -11.34 6.47
CA ALA A 235 -12.38 -11.23 7.93
C ALA A 235 -11.90 -9.86 8.42
N SER A 236 -10.72 -9.43 7.94
CA SER A 236 -10.18 -8.10 8.19
C SER A 236 -9.67 -7.46 6.89
N PRO A 237 -9.77 -6.12 6.73
CA PRO A 237 -9.07 -5.39 5.67
C PRO A 237 -7.55 -5.60 5.70
N ASP A 238 -6.97 -5.86 6.87
CA ASP A 238 -5.53 -6.08 7.05
C ASP A 238 -5.05 -7.37 6.35
N ASP A 239 -5.95 -8.34 6.17
CA ASP A 239 -5.64 -9.61 5.51
C ASP A 239 -5.51 -9.48 3.98
N ILE A 240 -5.88 -8.32 3.41
CA ILE A 240 -5.97 -8.09 1.98
C ILE A 240 -4.63 -7.58 1.44
N GLN A 241 -3.81 -8.51 0.98
CA GLN A 241 -2.49 -8.19 0.41
C GLN A 241 -2.60 -7.89 -1.09
N ILE A 242 -1.80 -6.93 -1.59
CA ILE A 242 -1.89 -6.44 -2.98
C ILE A 242 -1.69 -7.54 -4.03
N ALA A 243 -0.63 -8.34 -3.90
CA ALA A 243 -0.29 -9.32 -4.93
C ALA A 243 -1.35 -10.44 -5.08
N PRO A 244 -1.85 -11.06 -3.99
CA PRO A 244 -2.97 -12.01 -4.08
C PRO A 244 -4.30 -11.40 -4.51
N ALA A 245 -4.57 -10.14 -4.16
CA ALA A 245 -5.81 -9.45 -4.52
C ALA A 245 -5.85 -8.99 -5.99
N TYR A 246 -4.69 -8.81 -6.63
CA TYR A 246 -4.61 -8.27 -7.98
C TYR A 246 -5.38 -9.10 -9.05
N PRO A 247 -5.29 -10.45 -9.10
CA PRO A 247 -6.12 -11.24 -10.02
C PRO A 247 -7.63 -11.07 -9.78
N LEU A 248 -8.06 -10.90 -8.53
CA LEU A 248 -9.45 -10.60 -8.19
C LEU A 248 -9.86 -9.23 -8.74
N ALA A 249 -9.01 -8.22 -8.57
CA ALA A 249 -9.23 -6.88 -9.11
C ALA A 249 -9.34 -6.88 -10.64
N GLN A 250 -8.49 -7.64 -11.34
CA GLN A 250 -8.57 -7.81 -12.80
C GLN A 250 -9.85 -8.53 -13.24
N ALA A 251 -10.31 -9.53 -12.47
CA ALA A 251 -11.53 -10.26 -12.81
C ALA A 251 -12.79 -9.39 -12.73
N LEU A 252 -12.78 -8.33 -11.92
CA LEU A 252 -13.89 -7.37 -11.77
C LEU A 252 -14.10 -6.47 -12.99
N ASP A 253 -13.15 -6.40 -13.93
CA ASP A 253 -13.30 -5.63 -15.18
C ASP A 253 -14.35 -6.21 -16.13
N ASP A 254 -14.58 -7.53 -16.04
CA ASP A 254 -15.62 -8.22 -16.78
C ASP A 254 -16.94 -8.16 -16.00
N LYS A 255 -17.96 -7.50 -16.55
CA LYS A 255 -19.27 -7.32 -15.90
C LYS A 255 -19.94 -8.64 -15.48
N THR A 256 -19.75 -9.71 -16.26
CA THR A 256 -20.32 -11.03 -15.96
C THR A 256 -19.62 -11.65 -14.75
N LYS A 257 -18.28 -11.58 -14.74
CA LYS A 257 -17.47 -12.06 -13.61
C LYS A 257 -17.71 -11.21 -12.37
N ALA A 258 -17.81 -9.89 -12.52
CA ALA A 258 -18.08 -8.97 -11.43
C ALA A 258 -19.40 -9.28 -10.72
N LYS A 259 -20.46 -9.59 -11.48
CA LYS A 259 -21.74 -10.04 -10.91
C LYS A 259 -21.58 -11.34 -10.11
N ALA A 260 -20.93 -12.35 -10.70
CA ALA A 260 -20.70 -13.64 -10.05
C ALA A 260 -19.85 -13.52 -8.77
N ILE A 261 -18.79 -12.70 -8.82
CA ILE A 261 -17.92 -12.36 -7.68
C ILE A 261 -18.74 -11.65 -6.61
N GLY A 262 -19.56 -10.65 -6.98
CA GLY A 262 -20.41 -9.91 -6.04
C GLY A 262 -21.41 -10.80 -5.31
N ASP A 263 -22.05 -11.73 -6.02
CA ASP A 263 -22.98 -12.69 -5.42
C ASP A 263 -22.25 -13.69 -4.48
N ALA A 264 -21.05 -14.15 -4.87
CA ALA A 264 -20.22 -14.99 -4.01
C ALA A 264 -19.71 -14.24 -2.77
N ALA A 265 -19.31 -12.98 -2.92
CA ALA A 265 -18.86 -12.13 -1.82
C ALA A 265 -19.95 -11.91 -0.79
N LYS A 266 -21.20 -11.65 -1.21
CA LYS A 266 -22.33 -11.54 -0.29
C LYS A 266 -22.55 -12.82 0.54
N ARG A 267 -22.40 -13.99 -0.07
CA ARG A 267 -22.51 -15.27 0.65
C ARG A 267 -21.35 -15.47 1.63
N LEU A 268 -20.12 -15.17 1.21
CA LEU A 268 -18.94 -15.30 2.07
C LEU A 268 -18.95 -14.31 3.23
N ALA A 269 -19.42 -13.08 3.01
CA ALA A 269 -19.58 -12.08 4.07
C ALA A 269 -20.55 -12.58 5.16
N ARG A 270 -21.66 -13.21 4.77
CA ARG A 270 -22.59 -13.86 5.72
C ARG A 270 -21.92 -15.03 6.45
N GLU A 271 -21.22 -15.90 5.73
CA GLU A 271 -20.49 -17.03 6.34
C GLU A 271 -19.43 -16.55 7.35
N GLN A 272 -18.68 -15.50 7.04
CA GLN A 272 -17.72 -14.90 7.97
C GLN A 272 -18.40 -14.32 9.21
N ALA A 273 -19.52 -13.61 9.03
CA ALA A 273 -20.29 -13.05 10.14
C ALA A 273 -20.87 -14.14 11.05
N ASP A 274 -21.39 -15.22 10.46
CA ASP A 274 -21.91 -16.38 11.20
C ASP A 274 -20.77 -17.09 11.97
N ARG A 275 -19.62 -17.33 11.33
CA ARG A 275 -18.43 -17.89 11.99
C ARG A 275 -17.95 -17.01 13.15
N HIS A 276 -17.88 -15.70 12.95
CA HIS A 276 -17.49 -14.78 14.01
C HIS A 276 -18.46 -14.84 15.20
N ARG A 277 -19.77 -14.87 14.95
CA ARG A 277 -20.80 -15.02 15.99
C ARG A 277 -20.66 -16.33 16.75
N ASP A 278 -20.35 -17.41 16.04
CA ASP A 278 -20.22 -18.75 16.61
C ASP A 278 -18.81 -19.01 17.19
N ASN A 279 -17.95 -17.98 17.25
CA ASN A 279 -16.55 -18.05 17.68
C ASN A 279 -15.73 -19.12 16.94
N ALA A 280 -16.10 -19.40 15.69
CA ALA A 280 -15.43 -20.33 14.81
C ALA A 280 -14.28 -19.64 14.05
N PRO A 281 -13.24 -20.40 13.62
CA PRO A 281 -12.15 -19.84 12.84
C PRO A 281 -12.63 -19.14 11.57
N ALA A 282 -12.16 -17.91 11.38
CA ALA A 282 -12.41 -17.12 10.19
C ALA A 282 -11.87 -17.79 8.93
N ILE A 283 -12.52 -17.56 7.80
CA ILE A 283 -12.06 -18.05 6.50
C ILE A 283 -10.81 -17.22 6.12
N PRO A 284 -9.65 -17.87 5.87
CA PRO A 284 -8.43 -17.15 5.50
C PRO A 284 -8.59 -16.40 4.18
N ALA A 285 -7.94 -15.24 4.04
CA ALA A 285 -8.02 -14.40 2.84
C ALA A 285 -7.66 -15.13 1.54
N ALA A 286 -6.68 -16.04 1.56
CA ALA A 286 -6.33 -16.84 0.39
C ALA A 286 -7.50 -17.73 -0.08
N GLU A 287 -8.25 -18.30 0.87
CA GLU A 287 -9.43 -19.13 0.57
C GLU A 287 -10.60 -18.28 0.09
N VAL A 288 -10.80 -17.09 0.68
CA VAL A 288 -11.78 -16.10 0.20
C VAL A 288 -11.51 -15.75 -1.27
N ILE A 289 -10.27 -15.36 -1.61
CA ILE A 289 -9.87 -15.03 -2.98
C ILE A 289 -10.10 -16.22 -3.92
N ARG A 290 -9.71 -17.43 -3.51
CA ARG A 290 -9.92 -18.66 -4.30
C ARG A 290 -11.39 -18.88 -4.62
N ARG A 291 -12.28 -18.76 -3.62
CA ARG A 291 -13.73 -18.94 -3.80
C ARG A 291 -14.36 -17.85 -4.66
N LEU A 292 -13.96 -16.59 -4.48
CA LEU A 292 -14.42 -15.48 -5.31
C LEU A 292 -14.04 -15.68 -6.78
N LEU A 293 -12.78 -16.05 -7.06
CA LEU A 293 -12.35 -16.36 -8.41
C LEU A 293 -13.00 -17.62 -8.98
N ALA A 294 -13.24 -18.64 -8.15
CA ALA A 294 -13.94 -19.86 -8.59
C ALA A 294 -15.38 -19.57 -9.04
N ALA A 295 -16.06 -18.59 -8.44
CA ALA A 295 -17.40 -18.17 -8.86
C ALA A 295 -17.46 -17.64 -10.29
N THR A 296 -16.33 -17.20 -10.86
CA THR A 296 -16.24 -16.77 -12.26
C THR A 296 -16.23 -17.93 -13.25
N LYS A 297 -15.95 -19.15 -12.78
CA LYS A 297 -15.99 -20.36 -13.60
C LYS A 297 -17.44 -20.83 -13.64
N SER A 298 -18.01 -20.91 -14.83
CA SER A 298 -19.36 -21.45 -15.02
C SER A 298 -19.48 -22.83 -14.35
N PRO A 299 -20.58 -23.13 -13.63
CA PRO A 299 -20.85 -24.48 -13.12
C PRO A 299 -20.80 -25.53 -14.25
N ARG A 300 -21.12 -25.11 -15.48
CA ARG A 300 -21.09 -25.91 -16.71
C ARG A 300 -19.69 -26.35 -17.14
N ALA A 301 -18.62 -25.72 -16.64
CA ALA A 301 -17.24 -26.18 -16.88
C ALA A 301 -16.79 -27.27 -15.89
N GLN A 302 -17.58 -27.53 -14.84
CA GLN A 302 -17.33 -28.62 -13.88
C GLN A 302 -18.34 -29.77 -13.99
N ALA A 303 -19.49 -29.55 -14.62
CA ALA A 303 -20.55 -30.54 -14.75
C ALA A 303 -20.56 -31.20 -16.15
N SER A 304 -19.62 -32.11 -16.40
CA SER A 304 -19.79 -33.25 -17.33
C SER A 304 -18.55 -34.15 -17.33
N HIS A 305 -18.09 -34.62 -16.16
CA HIS A 305 -17.09 -35.70 -16.13
C HIS A 305 -17.79 -37.03 -16.38
N PHE A 306 -18.21 -37.27 -17.62
CA PHE A 306 -18.42 -38.64 -18.05
C PHE A 306 -17.05 -39.31 -18.10
N VAL A 307 -16.88 -40.36 -17.30
CA VAL A 307 -15.64 -41.16 -17.24
C VAL A 307 -16.01 -42.62 -17.41
N TYR A 308 -15.51 -43.21 -18.50
CA TYR A 308 -15.63 -44.64 -18.75
C TYR A 308 -14.37 -45.35 -18.26
N LYS A 309 -14.57 -46.35 -17.39
CA LYS A 309 -13.49 -47.21 -16.88
C LYS A 309 -13.51 -48.53 -17.64
N SER A 310 -12.33 -49.03 -18.00
CA SER A 310 -12.18 -50.36 -18.59
C SER A 310 -12.50 -51.45 -17.57
N GLU A 311 -12.57 -52.70 -18.03
CA GLU A 311 -12.73 -53.88 -17.17
C GLU A 311 -11.62 -54.00 -16.11
N LEU A 312 -10.45 -53.40 -16.36
CA LEU A 312 -9.34 -53.33 -15.41
C LEU A 312 -9.49 -52.18 -14.39
N GLY A 313 -10.64 -51.49 -14.36
CA GLY A 313 -10.96 -50.40 -13.45
C GLY A 313 -10.21 -49.09 -13.72
N ARG A 314 -9.45 -49.01 -14.82
CA ARG A 314 -8.66 -47.83 -15.21
C ARG A 314 -9.46 -46.97 -16.18
N GLU A 315 -9.30 -45.65 -16.10
CA GLU A 315 -9.98 -44.72 -17.00
C GLU A 315 -9.53 -44.96 -18.44
N ALA A 316 -10.47 -45.24 -19.34
CA ALA A 316 -10.21 -45.43 -20.75
C ALA A 316 -10.63 -44.21 -21.58
N LEU A 317 -11.73 -43.55 -21.19
CA LEU A 317 -12.25 -42.37 -21.87
C LEU A 317 -12.81 -41.38 -20.86
N SER A 318 -12.59 -40.08 -21.10
CA SER A 318 -13.20 -39.00 -20.31
C SER A 318 -13.66 -37.85 -21.20
N VAL A 319 -14.81 -37.26 -20.89
CA VAL A 319 -15.27 -35.99 -21.46
C VAL A 319 -14.68 -34.86 -20.60
N LEU A 320 -13.86 -34.01 -21.21
CA LEU A 320 -13.13 -32.96 -20.49
C LEU A 320 -13.86 -31.62 -20.48
N SER A 321 -14.53 -31.30 -21.58
CA SER A 321 -15.26 -30.04 -21.72
C SER A 321 -16.33 -30.16 -22.79
N VAL A 322 -17.41 -29.40 -22.59
CA VAL A 322 -18.47 -29.21 -23.57
C VAL A 322 -18.73 -27.71 -23.68
N ASN A 323 -18.72 -27.20 -24.90
CA ASN A 323 -19.02 -25.81 -25.20
C ASN A 323 -19.89 -25.70 -26.47
N ARG A 324 -20.24 -24.46 -26.87
CA ARG A 324 -21.08 -24.22 -28.05
C ARG A 324 -20.44 -24.64 -29.39
N GLN A 325 -19.14 -24.88 -29.42
CA GLN A 325 -18.37 -25.30 -30.60
C GLN A 325 -18.14 -26.82 -30.64
N GLY A 326 -18.45 -27.56 -29.58
CA GLY A 326 -18.32 -29.01 -29.52
C GLY A 326 -17.88 -29.54 -28.16
N ALA A 327 -17.52 -30.82 -28.12
CA ALA A 327 -17.03 -31.53 -26.94
C ALA A 327 -15.58 -32.01 -27.13
N THR A 328 -14.78 -31.95 -26.07
CA THR A 328 -13.41 -32.49 -26.04
C THR A 328 -13.40 -33.80 -25.28
N ILE A 329 -13.08 -34.89 -25.98
CA ILE A 329 -12.99 -36.25 -25.41
C ILE A 329 -11.52 -36.68 -25.38
N ARG A 330 -11.06 -37.22 -24.25
CA ARG A 330 -9.71 -37.77 -24.08
C ARG A 330 -9.77 -39.28 -23.93
N LEU A 331 -9.02 -39.97 -24.78
CA LEU A 331 -8.68 -41.39 -24.65
C LEU A 331 -7.39 -41.53 -23.83
N HIS A 332 -7.44 -42.33 -22.78
CA HIS A 332 -6.33 -42.51 -21.85
C HIS A 332 -5.51 -43.75 -22.21
N LYS A 333 -4.18 -43.59 -22.21
CA LYS A 333 -3.24 -44.71 -22.44
C LYS A 333 -3.13 -45.60 -21.20
N GLY A 334 -2.89 -46.89 -21.39
CA GLY A 334 -2.64 -47.83 -20.29
C GLY A 334 -3.89 -48.29 -19.52
N SER A 335 -5.08 -48.02 -20.07
CA SER A 335 -6.37 -48.48 -19.55
C SER A 335 -6.61 -49.98 -19.80
N GLY A 336 -5.93 -50.56 -20.79
CA GLY A 336 -6.15 -51.94 -21.24
C GLY A 336 -7.48 -52.17 -21.96
N ALA A 337 -8.20 -51.11 -22.31
CA ALA A 337 -9.38 -51.21 -23.16
C ALA A 337 -8.97 -51.61 -24.59
N ASN A 338 -9.67 -52.59 -25.17
CA ASN A 338 -9.56 -52.92 -26.59
C ASN A 338 -10.33 -51.90 -27.45
N GLU A 339 -10.18 -51.98 -28.77
CA GLU A 339 -10.84 -51.05 -29.71
C GLU A 339 -12.36 -51.06 -29.54
N GLU A 340 -12.96 -52.23 -29.35
CA GLU A 340 -14.41 -52.40 -29.16
C GLU A 340 -14.90 -51.70 -27.89
N ALA A 341 -14.19 -51.84 -26.77
CA ALA A 341 -14.51 -51.14 -25.52
C ALA A 341 -14.36 -49.62 -25.65
N LEU A 342 -13.41 -49.12 -26.44
CA LEU A 342 -13.28 -47.68 -26.69
C LEU A 342 -14.42 -47.14 -27.57
N VAL A 343 -14.89 -47.92 -28.54
CA VAL A 343 -16.07 -47.56 -29.36
C VAL A 343 -17.33 -47.53 -28.49
N THR A 344 -17.52 -48.51 -27.61
CA THR A 344 -18.62 -48.53 -26.64
C THR A 344 -18.55 -47.32 -25.70
N ALA A 345 -17.38 -47.05 -25.13
CA ALA A 345 -17.15 -45.89 -24.27
C ALA A 345 -17.49 -44.56 -24.98
N LEU A 346 -17.17 -44.45 -26.27
CA LEU A 346 -17.49 -43.26 -27.06
C LEU A 346 -19.00 -43.14 -27.31
N ARG A 347 -19.70 -44.25 -27.61
CA ARG A 347 -21.16 -44.23 -27.78
C ARG A 347 -21.87 -43.81 -26.50
N GLU A 348 -21.45 -44.34 -25.35
CA GLU A 348 -22.00 -43.94 -24.05
C GLU A 348 -21.69 -42.48 -23.72
N ALA A 349 -20.49 -42.00 -24.04
CA ALA A 349 -20.14 -40.58 -23.87
C ALA A 349 -21.04 -39.68 -24.73
N LEU A 350 -21.32 -40.07 -25.98
CA LEU A 350 -22.22 -39.32 -26.86
C LEU A 350 -23.66 -39.36 -26.35
N ALA A 351 -24.16 -40.51 -25.91
CA ALA A 351 -25.50 -40.64 -25.33
C ALA A 351 -25.66 -39.79 -24.07
N TYR A 352 -24.65 -39.78 -23.19
CA TYR A 352 -24.61 -38.92 -22.01
C TYR A 352 -24.65 -37.43 -22.39
N LEU A 353 -23.95 -37.02 -23.46
CA LEU A 353 -24.01 -35.65 -23.95
C LEU A 353 -25.40 -35.29 -24.47
N ASP A 354 -26.06 -36.19 -25.19
CA ASP A 354 -27.44 -35.98 -25.64
C ASP A 354 -28.42 -35.85 -24.45
N GLU A 355 -28.34 -36.75 -23.47
CA GLU A 355 -29.18 -36.75 -22.26
C GLU A 355 -28.99 -35.49 -21.39
N THR A 356 -27.76 -34.97 -21.33
CA THR A 356 -27.44 -33.76 -20.56
C THR A 356 -27.72 -32.45 -21.32
N GLY A 357 -28.36 -32.53 -22.50
CA GLY A 357 -28.70 -31.36 -23.32
C GLY A 357 -27.45 -30.69 -23.91
N HIS A 358 -26.40 -31.47 -24.15
CA HIS A 358 -25.09 -31.09 -24.69
C HIS A 358 -24.78 -31.89 -25.97
N GLY A 359 -25.82 -32.41 -26.63
CA GLY A 359 -25.71 -33.20 -27.85
C GLY A 359 -24.96 -32.46 -28.97
N LEU A 360 -24.25 -33.24 -29.78
CA LEU A 360 -23.40 -32.74 -30.86
C LEU A 360 -24.14 -32.60 -32.20
N GLN A 361 -25.44 -32.95 -32.23
CA GLN A 361 -26.28 -32.79 -33.41
C GLN A 361 -26.92 -31.39 -33.43
N SER A 362 -27.00 -30.82 -34.64
CA SER A 362 -27.53 -29.48 -34.93
C SER A 362 -29.04 -29.41 -34.73
#